data_AF-A0A9D6TB21-F1
#
_entry.id   AF-A0A9D6TB21-F1
#
_cell.length_a   1.000
_cell.length_b   1.000
_cell.length_c   1.000
_cell.angle_alpha   90.00
_cell.angle_beta   90.00
_cell.angle_gamma   90.00
#
_symmetry.space_group_name_H-M   'P 1'
#
loop_
_entity.id
_entity.type
_entity.pdbx_description
1 polymer ?
#
loop_
_entity_poly.entity_id
_entity_poly.type
_entity_poly.pdbx_seq_one_letter_code
_entity_poly.pdbx_strand_id
1 'polypeptide(L)'
;MIDDIRRDLTLQHYDEVRERLTGVLSGDARVLAVGAFGAVTHPGISDLDVLVVARNGEAAGLWRYLKQWIAGDAVASYLFTHPPLVVSAAMIPALGHVHALAGLHWQYRHEQCPLPPPLSGAGMEYLDLIYASFLLPGAAKLLGDGSVRLRFALLSLNGLHLFCEKLSGMLGASARQRRRSGSIRRLVLKLPPADPRLGRLLGAEYRRAVRQLCDLMNQVGETAGAPRLGGLPRCLPRRDTALIVPAATTAFQRHLGYVRLQVHAGVFRRLLAPWYAATVADAAAIEYQRAHQMLLALGQQEQIPPQFVTPFGYPCGQTGLESALQIATWKAILAGKQLVSIMLRR
;
A
#
# COMPACT_ATOMS: atom_id res chain seq x y z
N MET A 1 -10.74 -18.13 8.10
CA MET A 1 -9.32 -17.97 7.74
C MET A 1 -8.80 -19.29 7.20
N ILE A 2 -8.07 -19.24 6.10
CA ILE A 2 -7.47 -20.39 5.43
C ILE A 2 -5.98 -20.37 5.80
N ASP A 3 -5.48 -21.41 6.46
CA ASP A 3 -4.05 -21.52 6.77
C ASP A 3 -3.29 -21.91 5.50
N ASP A 4 -2.55 -20.96 4.94
CA ASP A 4 -1.69 -21.13 3.77
C ASP A 4 -0.20 -20.98 4.13
N ILE A 5 0.17 -21.01 5.42
CA ILE A 5 1.55 -20.75 5.84
C ILE A 5 2.47 -21.94 5.58
N ARG A 6 3.47 -21.74 4.73
CA ARG A 6 4.61 -22.64 4.49
C ARG A 6 5.66 -22.53 5.61
N ARG A 7 5.49 -23.34 6.66
CA ARG A 7 6.34 -23.35 7.87
C ARG A 7 7.72 -24.00 7.64
N ASP A 8 7.88 -24.69 6.52
CA ASP A 8 9.10 -25.34 6.04
C ASP A 8 10.11 -24.35 5.43
N LEU A 9 9.69 -23.12 5.10
CA LEU A 9 10.57 -22.13 4.50
C LEU A 9 11.56 -21.55 5.51
N THR A 10 12.77 -21.29 5.02
CA THR A 10 13.90 -20.70 5.75
C THR A 10 14.40 -19.47 5.01
N LEU A 11 15.28 -18.67 5.61
CA LEU A 11 15.89 -17.51 4.94
C LEU A 11 16.63 -17.91 3.65
N GLN A 12 17.31 -19.06 3.66
CA GLN A 12 18.01 -19.60 2.50
C GLN A 12 17.09 -19.73 1.27
N HIS A 13 15.85 -20.17 1.43
CA HIS A 13 14.90 -20.25 0.32
C HIS A 13 14.60 -18.88 -0.32
N TYR A 14 14.58 -17.81 0.48
CA TYR A 14 14.38 -16.45 -0.02
C TYR A 14 15.60 -15.96 -0.77
N ASP A 15 16.79 -16.26 -0.26
CA ASP A 15 18.07 -15.90 -0.90
C ASP A 15 18.24 -16.65 -2.22
N GLU A 16 17.98 -17.96 -2.26
CA GLU A 16 18.02 -18.77 -3.48
C GLU A 16 17.04 -18.27 -4.56
N VAL A 17 15.82 -17.89 -4.19
CA VAL A 17 14.86 -17.32 -5.16
C VAL A 17 15.32 -15.96 -5.66
N ARG A 18 15.89 -15.11 -4.79
CA ARG A 18 16.47 -13.82 -5.19
C ARG A 18 17.65 -14.00 -6.14
N GLU A 19 18.60 -14.88 -5.81
CA GLU A 19 19.77 -15.16 -6.64
C GLU A 19 19.38 -15.73 -8.00
N ARG A 20 18.43 -16.67 -8.05
CA ARG A 20 17.92 -17.21 -9.33
C ARG A 20 17.24 -16.12 -10.16
N LEU A 21 16.43 -15.26 -9.54
CA LEU A 21 15.79 -14.14 -10.23
C LEU A 21 16.84 -13.16 -10.79
N THR A 22 17.82 -12.75 -9.97
CA THR A 22 18.90 -11.87 -10.41
C THR A 22 19.75 -12.52 -11.49
N GLY A 23 20.04 -13.81 -11.38
CA GLY A 23 20.77 -14.58 -12.40
C GLY A 23 20.08 -14.54 -13.76
N VAL A 24 18.78 -14.86 -13.77
CA VAL A 24 17.95 -14.82 -14.99
C VAL A 24 17.89 -13.40 -15.59
N LEU A 25 17.76 -12.37 -14.75
CA LEU A 25 17.67 -10.98 -15.20
C LEU A 25 19.02 -10.38 -15.63
N SER A 26 20.14 -10.85 -15.08
CA SER A 26 21.47 -10.29 -15.35
C SER A 26 21.91 -10.51 -16.80
N GLY A 27 21.45 -11.59 -17.44
CA GLY A 27 21.71 -11.87 -18.85
C GLY A 27 20.76 -11.18 -19.83
N ASP A 28 19.71 -10.51 -19.34
CA ASP A 28 18.67 -9.94 -20.20
C ASP A 28 19.01 -8.49 -20.60
N ALA A 29 19.20 -8.25 -21.90
CA ALA A 29 19.55 -6.93 -22.44
C ALA A 29 18.50 -5.84 -22.15
N ARG A 30 17.27 -6.22 -21.83
CA ARG A 30 16.16 -5.31 -21.47
C ARG A 30 16.32 -4.75 -20.06
N VAL A 31 17.09 -5.41 -19.19
CA VAL A 31 17.25 -5.06 -17.77
C VAL A 31 18.40 -4.09 -17.58
N LEU A 32 18.12 -2.98 -16.90
CA LEU A 32 19.13 -1.99 -16.50
C LEU A 32 19.61 -2.21 -15.07
N ALA A 33 18.68 -2.43 -14.14
CA ALA A 33 19.01 -2.65 -12.74
C ALA A 33 17.98 -3.55 -12.05
N VAL A 34 18.44 -4.26 -11.01
CA VAL A 34 17.58 -5.04 -10.10
C VAL A 34 17.89 -4.62 -8.68
N GLY A 35 16.86 -4.28 -7.93
CA GLY A 35 16.95 -3.96 -6.52
C GLY A 35 15.90 -4.71 -5.73
N ALA A 36 16.14 -4.86 -4.45
CA ALA A 36 15.22 -5.48 -3.53
C ALA A 36 14.90 -4.50 -2.41
N PHE A 37 13.68 -4.57 -1.89
CA PHE A 37 13.23 -3.74 -0.77
C PHE A 37 12.51 -4.61 0.24
N GLY A 38 11.88 -4.01 1.25
CA GLY A 38 11.24 -4.75 2.33
C GLY A 38 12.24 -5.56 3.18
N ALA A 39 11.70 -6.38 4.09
CA ALA A 39 12.52 -7.18 4.99
C ALA A 39 11.92 -8.58 5.24
N VAL A 40 12.74 -9.61 5.02
CA VAL A 40 12.40 -11.00 5.34
C VAL A 40 12.75 -11.26 6.80
N THR A 41 11.74 -11.20 7.68
CA THR A 41 11.95 -11.34 9.14
C THR A 41 11.33 -12.60 9.72
N HIS A 42 10.33 -13.17 9.02
CA HIS A 42 9.60 -14.35 9.46
C HIS A 42 9.39 -15.26 8.24
N PRO A 43 10.32 -16.17 7.94
CA PRO A 43 10.17 -17.14 6.86
C PRO A 43 8.81 -17.85 6.93
N GLY A 44 8.20 -18.08 5.76
CA GLY A 44 6.84 -18.62 5.66
C GLY A 44 5.74 -17.58 5.76
N ILE A 45 6.00 -16.39 6.32
CA ILE A 45 5.05 -15.26 6.37
C ILE A 45 5.50 -14.13 5.43
N SER A 46 6.76 -13.73 5.53
CA SER A 46 7.34 -12.66 4.70
C SER A 46 7.20 -12.94 3.21
N ASP A 47 7.21 -11.89 2.41
CA ASP A 47 7.25 -11.90 0.95
C ASP A 47 8.57 -11.37 0.40
N LEU A 48 8.75 -11.55 -0.90
CA LEU A 48 9.85 -10.97 -1.67
C LEU A 48 9.38 -9.73 -2.40
N ASP A 49 10.05 -8.62 -2.08
CA ASP A 49 9.87 -7.32 -2.69
C ASP A 49 11.06 -7.01 -3.60
N VAL A 50 10.80 -6.88 -4.91
CA VAL A 50 11.83 -6.67 -5.93
C VAL A 50 11.38 -5.56 -6.89
N LEU A 51 12.31 -4.66 -7.19
CA LEU A 51 12.23 -3.65 -8.24
C LEU A 51 13.11 -4.08 -9.41
N VAL A 52 12.56 -4.01 -10.62
CA VAL A 52 13.29 -4.23 -11.86
C VAL A 52 13.14 -3.00 -12.74
N VAL A 53 14.28 -2.40 -13.09
CA VAL A 53 14.31 -1.27 -14.01
C VAL A 53 14.63 -1.78 -15.40
N ALA A 54 13.69 -1.59 -16.32
CA ALA A 54 13.80 -1.98 -17.72
C ALA A 54 14.21 -0.77 -18.59
N ARG A 55 14.74 -1.07 -19.78
CA ARG A 55 14.81 -0.08 -20.86
C ARG A 55 13.40 0.43 -21.22
N ASN A 56 13.33 1.67 -21.70
CA ASN A 56 12.06 2.27 -22.13
C ASN A 56 11.40 1.41 -23.22
N GLY A 57 10.10 1.13 -23.07
CA GLY A 57 9.33 0.30 -24.00
C GLY A 57 9.41 -1.20 -23.73
N GLU A 58 10.32 -1.66 -22.87
CA GLU A 58 10.51 -3.09 -22.58
C GLU A 58 9.77 -3.55 -21.31
N ALA A 59 9.32 -2.62 -20.47
CA ALA A 59 8.84 -2.91 -19.12
C ALA A 59 7.61 -3.84 -19.10
N ALA A 60 6.65 -3.69 -20.02
CA ALA A 60 5.49 -4.60 -20.08
C ALA A 60 5.86 -6.01 -20.56
N GLY A 61 6.82 -6.14 -21.48
CA GLY A 61 7.35 -7.43 -21.90
C GLY A 61 8.05 -8.16 -20.76
N LEU A 62 8.88 -7.43 -20.02
CA LEU A 62 9.60 -7.95 -18.86
C LEU A 62 8.67 -8.30 -17.69
N TRP A 63 7.64 -7.49 -17.43
CA TRP A 63 6.62 -7.79 -16.42
C TRP A 63 5.87 -9.10 -16.72
N ARG A 64 5.48 -9.32 -17.99
CA ARG A 64 4.83 -10.57 -18.40
C ARG A 64 5.75 -11.77 -18.24
N TYR A 65 7.01 -11.62 -18.66
CA TYR A 65 8.05 -12.65 -18.49
C TYR A 65 8.23 -13.04 -17.02
N LEU A 66 8.38 -12.05 -16.12
CA LEU A 66 8.56 -12.29 -14.69
C LEU A 66 7.35 -12.98 -14.07
N LYS A 67 6.13 -12.61 -14.46
CA LYS A 67 4.93 -13.34 -13.99
C LYS A 67 4.93 -14.80 -14.40
N GLN A 68 5.35 -15.11 -15.62
CA GLN A 68 5.43 -16.49 -16.09
C GLN A 68 6.53 -17.26 -15.35
N TRP A 69 7.69 -16.64 -15.15
CA TRP A 69 8.78 -17.24 -14.38
C TRP A 69 8.35 -17.56 -12.94
N ILE A 70 7.70 -16.62 -12.26
CA ILE A 70 7.16 -16.82 -10.90
C ILE A 70 6.11 -17.94 -10.88
N ALA A 71 5.18 -17.95 -11.85
CA ALA A 71 4.13 -18.96 -11.93
C ALA A 71 4.68 -20.37 -12.23
N GLY A 72 5.83 -20.46 -12.90
CA GLY A 72 6.52 -21.71 -13.22
C GLY A 72 7.30 -22.34 -12.05
N ASP A 73 7.48 -21.61 -10.95
CA ASP A 73 8.22 -22.09 -9.78
C ASP A 73 7.35 -22.03 -8.52
N ALA A 74 7.12 -23.18 -7.88
CA ALA A 74 6.21 -23.28 -6.73
C ALA A 74 6.69 -22.48 -5.51
N VAL A 75 8.00 -22.39 -5.28
CA VAL A 75 8.56 -21.64 -4.15
C VAL A 75 8.48 -20.15 -4.45
N ALA A 76 8.87 -19.71 -5.65
CA ALA A 76 8.76 -18.32 -6.07
C ALA A 76 7.30 -17.85 -6.07
N SER A 77 6.38 -18.65 -6.60
CA SER A 77 4.93 -18.35 -6.59
C SER A 77 4.39 -18.16 -5.18
N TYR A 78 4.92 -18.91 -4.21
CA TYR A 78 4.62 -18.66 -2.82
C TYR A 78 5.30 -17.38 -2.32
N LEU A 79 6.61 -17.21 -2.48
CA LEU A 79 7.35 -16.09 -1.91
C LEU A 79 6.89 -14.72 -2.42
N PHE A 80 6.50 -14.61 -3.70
CA PHE A 80 5.96 -13.39 -4.29
C PHE A 80 4.44 -13.27 -4.09
N THR A 81 4.01 -12.45 -3.13
CA THR A 81 2.58 -12.11 -2.91
C THR A 81 2.04 -11.20 -4.00
N HIS A 82 2.93 -10.45 -4.65
CA HIS A 82 2.70 -9.70 -5.85
C HIS A 82 3.90 -9.89 -6.80
N PRO A 83 3.70 -9.68 -8.12
CA PRO A 83 4.83 -9.64 -9.05
C PRO A 83 5.85 -8.57 -8.64
N PRO A 84 7.13 -8.73 -9.03
CA PRO A 84 8.14 -7.68 -8.95
C PRO A 84 7.62 -6.41 -9.60
N LEU A 85 7.98 -5.28 -9.00
CA LEU A 85 7.70 -3.97 -9.55
C LEU A 85 8.59 -3.74 -10.76
N VAL A 86 8.01 -3.73 -11.96
CA VAL A 86 8.74 -3.45 -13.20
C VAL A 86 8.45 -2.03 -13.67
N VAL A 87 9.49 -1.24 -13.84
CA VAL A 87 9.42 0.16 -14.26
C VAL A 87 10.34 0.40 -15.44
N SER A 88 10.03 1.39 -16.28
CA SER A 88 10.96 1.84 -17.31
C SER A 88 11.97 2.84 -16.76
N ALA A 89 13.09 3.00 -17.47
CA ALA A 89 14.12 3.97 -17.11
C ALA A 89 13.57 5.39 -16.98
N ALA A 90 12.59 5.77 -17.82
CA ALA A 90 11.92 7.06 -17.77
C ALA A 90 11.17 7.32 -16.45
N MET A 91 10.82 6.27 -15.69
CA MET A 91 10.13 6.38 -14.41
C MET A 91 11.07 6.62 -13.23
N ILE A 92 12.39 6.42 -13.37
CA ILE A 92 13.38 6.52 -12.29
C ILE A 92 13.25 7.83 -11.49
N PRO A 93 13.10 9.02 -12.11
CA PRO A 93 13.01 10.28 -11.37
C PRO A 93 11.82 10.34 -10.40
N ALA A 94 10.75 9.56 -10.61
CA ALA A 94 9.60 9.52 -9.71
C ALA A 94 9.71 8.45 -8.61
N LEU A 95 10.68 7.53 -8.69
CA LEU A 95 10.75 6.40 -7.76
C LEU A 95 11.09 6.80 -6.32
N GLY A 96 11.77 7.93 -6.11
CA GLY A 96 12.06 8.46 -4.76
C GLY A 96 10.81 8.88 -3.99
N HIS A 97 9.69 9.07 -4.71
CA HIS A 97 8.40 9.37 -4.11
C HIS A 97 7.59 8.10 -3.80
N VAL A 98 8.06 6.91 -4.19
CA VAL A 98 7.36 5.64 -3.93
C VAL A 98 7.77 5.13 -2.55
N HIS A 99 6.92 5.37 -1.54
CA HIS A 99 7.18 4.99 -0.15
C HIS A 99 7.57 3.51 0.04
N ALA A 100 7.05 2.60 -0.79
CA ALA A 100 7.32 1.16 -0.69
C ALA A 100 8.79 0.84 -0.99
N LEU A 101 9.47 1.69 -1.77
CA LEU A 101 10.89 1.54 -2.12
C LEU A 101 11.83 2.09 -1.03
N ALA A 102 11.29 2.53 0.12
CA ALA A 102 12.12 2.90 1.25
C ALA A 102 12.99 1.71 1.69
N GLY A 103 14.31 1.91 1.74
CA GLY A 103 15.26 0.85 2.04
C GLY A 103 15.58 -0.07 0.85
N LEU A 104 15.34 0.38 -0.39
CA LEU A 104 15.83 -0.31 -1.57
C LEU A 104 17.35 -0.53 -1.49
N HIS A 105 17.78 -1.77 -1.69
CA HIS A 105 19.17 -2.14 -1.91
C HIS A 105 19.32 -2.69 -3.32
N TRP A 106 20.31 -2.17 -4.05
CA TRP A 106 20.59 -2.66 -5.38
C TRP A 106 21.33 -4.00 -5.32
N GLN A 107 20.90 -4.93 -6.17
CA GLN A 107 21.50 -6.25 -6.34
C GLN A 107 22.26 -6.36 -7.67
N TYR A 108 21.88 -5.54 -8.66
CA TYR A 108 22.47 -5.55 -10.00
C TYR A 108 22.50 -4.16 -10.63
N ARG A 109 23.68 -3.76 -11.16
CA ARG A 109 23.94 -2.58 -12.02
C ARG A 109 23.32 -1.25 -11.56
N HIS A 110 23.51 -0.92 -10.28
CA HIS A 110 22.97 0.32 -9.69
C HIS A 110 23.43 1.62 -10.35
N GLU A 111 24.65 1.63 -10.91
CA GLU A 111 25.27 2.83 -11.50
C GLU A 111 24.47 3.38 -12.70
N GLN A 112 23.69 2.53 -13.37
CA GLN A 112 22.88 2.93 -14.52
C GLN A 112 21.52 3.53 -14.12
N CYS A 113 21.16 3.44 -12.83
CA CYS A 113 19.85 3.82 -12.32
C CYS A 113 19.97 4.53 -10.97
N PRO A 114 20.57 5.74 -10.92
CA PRO A 114 20.63 6.50 -9.68
C PRO A 114 19.21 6.82 -9.23
N LEU A 115 18.79 6.27 -8.07
CA LEU A 115 17.53 6.70 -7.48
C LEU A 115 17.67 8.14 -7.00
N PRO A 116 16.63 8.96 -7.18
CA PRO A 116 16.54 10.21 -6.43
C PRO A 116 16.56 9.90 -4.92
N PRO A 117 17.12 10.80 -4.10
CA PRO A 117 17.08 10.63 -2.65
C PRO A 117 15.62 10.47 -2.19
N PRO A 118 15.36 9.65 -1.17
CA PRO A 118 14.04 9.60 -0.58
C PRO A 118 13.65 10.98 -0.06
N LEU A 119 12.35 11.24 0.03
CA LEU A 119 11.86 12.43 0.74
C LEU A 119 12.47 12.47 2.15
N SER A 120 12.71 13.67 2.68
CA SER A 120 13.23 13.86 4.03
C SER A 120 12.15 14.47 4.94
N GLY A 121 12.29 14.23 6.25
CA GLY A 121 11.44 14.82 7.29
C GLY A 121 9.94 14.72 6.98
N ALA A 122 9.28 15.88 6.92
CA ALA A 122 7.85 16.03 6.70
C ALA A 122 7.33 15.32 5.43
N GLY A 123 8.14 15.20 4.37
CA GLY A 123 7.73 14.51 3.15
C GLY A 123 7.51 13.02 3.35
N MET A 124 8.35 12.35 4.17
CA MET A 124 8.17 10.94 4.51
C MET A 124 7.02 10.71 5.49
N GLU A 125 6.85 11.62 6.45
CA GLU A 125 5.71 11.61 7.36
C GLU A 125 4.38 11.70 6.60
N TYR A 126 4.33 12.55 5.57
CA TYR A 126 3.18 12.68 4.69
C TYR A 126 2.89 11.39 3.90
N LEU A 127 3.92 10.78 3.31
CA LEU A 127 3.78 9.46 2.65
C LEU A 127 3.27 8.39 3.60
N ASP A 128 3.73 8.42 4.84
CA ASP A 128 3.34 7.44 5.83
C ASP A 128 1.87 7.57 6.22
N LEU A 129 1.37 8.81 6.35
CA LEU A 129 -0.04 9.09 6.60
C LEU A 129 -0.94 8.68 5.44
N ILE A 130 -0.50 8.98 4.21
CA ILE A 130 -1.15 8.51 2.99
C ILE A 130 -1.30 6.99 3.03
N TYR A 131 -0.23 6.26 3.31
CA TYR A 131 -0.28 4.81 3.27
C TYR A 131 -1.10 4.22 4.40
N ALA A 132 -1.04 4.80 5.61
CA ALA A 132 -1.89 4.43 6.73
C ALA A 132 -3.38 4.46 6.34
N SER A 133 -3.81 5.46 5.56
CA SER A 133 -5.20 5.57 5.10
C SER A 133 -5.66 4.40 4.22
N PHE A 134 -4.74 3.75 3.49
CA PHE A 134 -5.04 2.58 2.64
C PHE A 134 -5.21 1.29 3.40
N LEU A 135 -4.50 1.16 4.52
CA LEU A 135 -4.56 -0.04 5.32
C LEU A 135 -5.93 -0.22 5.98
N LEU A 136 -6.64 0.89 6.25
CA LEU A 136 -7.94 0.87 6.91
C LEU A 136 -9.03 0.15 6.08
N PRO A 137 -9.28 0.49 4.79
CA PRO A 137 -10.19 -0.29 3.94
C PRO A 137 -9.82 -1.78 3.82
N GLY A 138 -8.52 -2.07 3.65
CA GLY A 138 -8.03 -3.46 3.58
C GLY A 138 -8.34 -4.22 4.87
N ALA A 139 -8.07 -3.61 6.02
CA ALA A 139 -8.36 -4.19 7.32
C ALA A 139 -9.87 -4.34 7.59
N ALA A 140 -10.69 -3.41 7.13
CA ALA A 140 -12.15 -3.52 7.23
C ALA A 140 -12.68 -4.73 6.44
N LYS A 141 -12.16 -4.96 5.22
CA LYS A 141 -12.49 -6.16 4.43
C LYS A 141 -12.08 -7.44 5.16
N LEU A 142 -10.89 -7.47 5.74
CA LEU A 142 -10.37 -8.60 6.50
C LEU A 142 -11.20 -8.95 7.74
N LEU A 143 -11.83 -7.94 8.35
CA LEU A 143 -12.72 -8.12 9.50
C LEU A 143 -14.14 -8.57 9.11
N GLY A 144 -14.56 -8.32 7.86
CA GLY A 144 -15.89 -8.65 7.35
C GLY A 144 -15.99 -9.99 6.61
N ASP A 145 -14.90 -10.48 6.03
CA ASP A 145 -14.87 -11.71 5.22
C ASP A 145 -14.32 -12.91 6.02
N GLY A 146 -15.02 -14.04 6.00
CA GLY A 146 -14.61 -15.27 6.68
C GLY A 146 -13.47 -16.02 6.00
N SER A 147 -13.17 -15.70 4.73
CA SER A 147 -12.35 -16.52 3.82
C SER A 147 -10.96 -15.95 3.48
N VAL A 148 -10.32 -15.26 4.43
CA VAL A 148 -8.98 -14.69 4.22
C VAL A 148 -7.87 -15.73 4.43
N ARG A 149 -6.88 -15.76 3.52
CA ARG A 149 -5.59 -16.44 3.69
C ARG A 149 -4.79 -15.88 4.87
N LEU A 150 -4.26 -16.77 5.72
CA LEU A 150 -3.55 -16.45 6.94
C LEU A 150 -2.30 -15.61 6.69
N ARG A 151 -1.52 -15.93 5.65
CA ARG A 151 -0.33 -15.16 5.28
C ARG A 151 -0.64 -13.71 4.99
N PHE A 152 -1.65 -13.47 4.15
CA PHE A 152 -2.09 -12.12 3.80
C PHE A 152 -2.53 -11.34 5.06
N ALA A 153 -3.28 -11.97 5.96
CA ALA A 153 -3.64 -11.36 7.24
C ALA A 153 -2.41 -11.01 8.11
N LEU A 154 -1.36 -11.83 8.12
CA LEU A 154 -0.16 -11.50 8.91
C LEU A 154 0.71 -10.41 8.27
N LEU A 155 0.67 -10.28 6.94
CA LEU A 155 1.33 -9.22 6.20
C LEU A 155 0.61 -7.89 6.40
N SER A 156 -0.71 -7.82 6.20
CA SER A 156 -1.44 -6.56 6.38
C SER A 156 -1.47 -6.11 7.85
N LEU A 157 -1.54 -7.04 8.82
CA LEU A 157 -1.44 -6.71 10.24
C LEU A 157 -0.10 -6.05 10.59
N ASN A 158 0.98 -6.50 9.95
CA ASN A 158 2.28 -5.87 10.14
C ASN A 158 2.34 -4.48 9.54
N GLY A 159 1.70 -4.27 8.39
CA GLY A 159 1.45 -2.92 7.88
C GLY A 159 0.78 -2.07 8.95
N LEU A 160 -0.38 -2.48 9.47
CA LEU A 160 -1.10 -1.73 10.50
C LEU A 160 -0.22 -1.39 11.72
N HIS A 161 0.53 -2.37 12.25
CA HIS A 161 1.43 -2.14 13.38
C HIS A 161 2.59 -1.19 13.05
N LEU A 162 3.19 -1.31 11.86
CA LEU A 162 4.25 -0.43 11.40
C LEU A 162 3.76 1.03 11.34
N PHE A 163 2.57 1.27 10.81
CA PHE A 163 2.03 2.63 10.73
C PHE A 163 1.55 3.16 12.06
N CYS A 164 0.98 2.32 12.94
CA CYS A 164 0.74 2.74 14.33
C CYS A 164 2.02 3.20 15.01
N GLU A 165 3.15 2.51 14.78
CA GLU A 165 4.44 2.89 15.34
C GLU A 165 4.97 4.20 14.76
N LYS A 166 4.94 4.36 13.43
CA LYS A 166 5.35 5.59 12.75
C LYS A 166 4.55 6.80 13.23
N LEU A 167 3.22 6.72 13.25
CA LEU A 167 2.37 7.82 13.72
C LEU A 167 2.54 8.12 15.21
N SER A 168 2.78 7.11 16.04
CA SER A 168 3.12 7.34 17.45
C SER A 168 4.44 8.12 17.56
N GLY A 169 5.45 7.76 16.76
CA GLY A 169 6.74 8.46 16.71
C GLY A 169 6.60 9.93 16.31
N MET A 170 5.74 10.24 15.33
CA MET A 170 5.42 11.62 14.94
C MET A 170 4.81 12.43 16.09
N LEU A 171 4.05 11.78 16.97
CA LEU A 171 3.46 12.37 18.17
C LEU A 171 4.42 12.37 19.37
N GLY A 172 5.70 12.03 19.18
CA GLY A 172 6.69 11.93 20.26
C GLY A 172 6.45 10.78 21.24
N ALA A 173 5.56 9.83 20.91
CA ALA A 173 5.20 8.72 21.77
C ALA A 173 6.01 7.45 21.43
N SER A 174 6.55 6.79 22.46
CA SER A 174 7.18 5.48 22.28
C SER A 174 6.13 4.41 21.95
N ALA A 175 6.32 3.69 20.85
CA ALA A 175 5.43 2.61 20.46
C ALA A 175 6.13 1.25 20.49
N ARG A 176 5.48 0.25 21.09
CA ARG A 176 5.96 -1.15 21.16
C ARG A 176 5.31 -2.07 20.11
N GLN A 177 4.77 -1.50 19.02
CA GLN A 177 3.89 -2.22 18.09
C GLN A 177 4.65 -3.22 17.20
N ARG A 178 5.86 -2.90 16.70
CA ARG A 178 6.69 -3.90 15.99
C ARG A 178 6.99 -5.14 16.82
N ARG A 179 7.30 -4.98 18.11
CA ARG A 179 7.58 -6.11 19.01
C ARG A 179 6.35 -7.04 19.09
N ARG A 180 5.16 -6.46 19.17
CA ARG A 180 3.91 -7.22 19.21
C ARG A 180 3.62 -7.93 17.88
N SER A 181 3.82 -7.26 16.74
CA SER A 181 3.72 -7.87 15.40
C SER A 181 4.62 -9.11 15.30
N GLY A 182 5.88 -8.99 15.69
CA GLY A 182 6.83 -10.10 15.69
C GLY A 182 6.42 -11.25 16.63
N SER A 183 5.93 -10.92 17.84
CA SER A 183 5.46 -11.95 18.78
C SER A 183 4.26 -12.73 18.26
N ILE A 184 3.31 -12.07 17.60
CA ILE A 184 2.15 -12.75 16.99
C ILE A 184 2.60 -13.67 15.86
N ARG A 185 3.47 -13.20 14.97
CA ARG A 185 4.00 -14.02 13.86
C ARG A 185 4.75 -15.26 14.36
N ARG A 186 5.64 -15.09 15.35
CA ARG A 186 6.33 -16.21 16.00
C ARG A 186 5.35 -17.19 16.66
N LEU A 187 4.30 -16.70 17.31
CA LEU A 187 3.27 -17.56 17.89
C LEU A 187 2.55 -18.35 16.80
N VAL A 188 2.12 -17.70 15.72
CA VAL A 188 1.40 -18.36 14.62
C VAL A 188 2.25 -19.46 13.96
N LEU A 189 3.54 -19.21 13.75
CA LEU A 189 4.46 -20.22 13.21
C LEU A 189 4.63 -21.45 14.12
N LYS A 190 4.43 -21.30 15.43
CA LYS A 190 4.52 -22.39 16.42
C LYS A 190 3.19 -23.12 16.64
N LEU A 191 2.06 -22.53 16.25
CA LEU A 191 0.76 -23.15 16.43
C LEU A 191 0.47 -24.18 15.33
N PRO A 192 -0.19 -25.29 15.66
CA PRO A 192 -0.64 -26.27 14.67
C PRO A 192 -1.51 -25.62 13.58
N PRO A 193 -1.46 -26.13 12.35
CA PRO A 193 -2.44 -25.77 11.33
C PRO A 193 -3.87 -25.97 11.86
N ALA A 194 -4.78 -25.07 11.49
CA ALA A 194 -6.18 -25.09 11.95
C ALA A 194 -6.43 -24.91 13.46
N ASP A 195 -5.46 -24.38 14.24
CA ASP A 195 -5.73 -24.03 15.64
C ASP A 195 -6.89 -23.01 15.74
N PRO A 196 -8.00 -23.34 16.42
CA PRO A 196 -9.20 -22.49 16.49
C PRO A 196 -8.96 -21.15 17.19
N ARG A 197 -7.86 -21.02 17.93
CA ARG A 197 -7.45 -19.77 18.60
C ARG A 197 -6.90 -18.73 17.62
N LEU A 198 -6.34 -19.14 16.48
CA LEU A 198 -5.77 -18.24 15.47
C LEU A 198 -6.81 -17.23 14.96
N GLY A 199 -8.01 -17.75 14.65
CA GLY A 199 -9.24 -17.00 14.38
C GLY A 199 -9.44 -15.80 15.30
N ARG A 200 -9.62 -16.13 16.58
CA ARG A 200 -9.95 -15.17 17.63
C ARG A 200 -8.81 -14.22 17.92
N LEU A 201 -7.58 -14.73 17.98
CA LEU A 201 -6.38 -13.94 18.25
C LEU A 201 -6.18 -12.86 17.19
N LEU A 202 -6.16 -13.24 15.91
CA LEU A 202 -5.93 -12.29 14.82
C LEU A 202 -7.10 -11.34 14.66
N GLY A 203 -8.34 -11.80 14.76
CA GLY A 203 -9.50 -10.92 14.72
C GLY A 203 -9.49 -9.88 15.85
N ALA A 204 -9.10 -10.27 17.07
CA ALA A 204 -8.95 -9.34 18.19
C ALA A 204 -7.82 -8.33 17.95
N GLU A 205 -6.66 -8.80 17.46
CA GLU A 205 -5.53 -7.92 17.18
C GLU A 205 -5.83 -6.93 16.06
N TYR A 206 -6.44 -7.38 14.96
CA TYR A 206 -6.85 -6.50 13.86
C TYR A 206 -7.77 -5.39 14.33
N ARG A 207 -8.81 -5.73 15.11
CA ARG A 207 -9.71 -4.71 15.69
C ARG A 207 -8.96 -3.72 16.56
N ARG A 208 -7.96 -4.18 17.32
CA ARG A 208 -7.12 -3.33 18.17
C ARG A 208 -6.24 -2.40 17.34
N ALA A 209 -5.52 -2.94 16.36
CA ALA A 209 -4.62 -2.20 15.50
C ALA A 209 -5.38 -1.16 14.64
N VAL A 210 -6.54 -1.51 14.10
CA VAL A 210 -7.39 -0.58 13.34
C VAL A 210 -7.88 0.57 14.22
N ARG A 211 -8.39 0.28 15.42
CA ARG A 211 -8.79 1.33 16.38
C ARG A 211 -7.62 2.28 16.66
N GLN A 212 -6.48 1.70 17.03
CA GLN A 212 -5.30 2.49 17.38
C GLN A 212 -4.83 3.35 16.20
N LEU A 213 -4.83 2.81 14.99
CA LEU A 213 -4.46 3.58 13.80
C LEU A 213 -5.39 4.76 13.58
N CYS A 214 -6.71 4.55 13.69
CA CYS A 214 -7.70 5.62 13.61
C CYS A 214 -7.47 6.69 14.69
N ASP A 215 -7.23 6.29 15.94
CA ASP A 215 -7.00 7.21 17.06
C ASP A 215 -5.73 8.06 16.83
N LEU A 216 -4.65 7.43 16.37
CA LEU A 216 -3.40 8.11 16.03
C LEU A 216 -3.57 9.07 14.85
N MET A 217 -4.27 8.66 13.79
CA MET A 217 -4.56 9.53 12.65
C MET A 217 -5.38 10.77 13.07
N ASN A 218 -6.35 10.60 13.98
CA ASN A 218 -7.10 11.72 14.55
C ASN A 218 -6.18 12.67 15.34
N GLN A 219 -5.30 12.13 16.20
CA GLN A 219 -4.36 12.93 16.99
C GLN A 219 -3.39 13.72 16.10
N VAL A 220 -2.82 13.09 15.08
CA VAL A 220 -1.96 13.78 14.10
C VAL A 220 -2.74 14.90 13.40
N GLY A 221 -3.99 14.65 13.01
CA GLY A 221 -4.87 15.67 12.45
C GLY A 221 -5.11 16.85 13.40
N GLU A 222 -5.39 16.59 14.68
CA GLU A 222 -5.57 17.63 15.70
C GLU A 222 -4.29 18.47 15.88
N THR A 223 -3.11 17.84 15.95
CA THR A 223 -1.82 18.54 16.05
C THR A 223 -1.53 19.41 14.83
N ALA A 224 -1.97 18.99 13.64
CA ALA A 224 -1.83 19.75 12.40
C ALA A 224 -2.86 20.89 12.25
N GLY A 225 -3.69 21.16 13.26
CA GLY A 225 -4.73 22.18 13.21
C GLY A 225 -5.91 21.83 12.31
N ALA A 226 -6.06 20.55 11.91
CA ALA A 226 -7.25 20.11 11.19
C ALA A 226 -8.45 20.12 12.15
N PRO A 227 -9.65 20.52 11.68
CA PRO A 227 -10.85 20.45 12.51
C PRO A 227 -11.03 19.02 13.00
N ARG A 228 -11.31 18.87 14.30
CA ARG A 228 -11.59 17.56 14.92
C ARG A 228 -12.52 16.78 14.00
N LEU A 229 -12.07 15.61 13.56
CA LEU A 229 -12.90 14.63 12.89
C LEU A 229 -13.99 14.25 13.90
N GLY A 230 -15.12 14.97 13.86
CA GLY A 230 -16.21 14.87 14.83
C GLY A 230 -16.46 13.40 15.11
N GLY A 231 -16.17 13.00 16.36
CA GLY A 231 -15.66 11.68 16.71
C GLY A 231 -16.16 10.59 15.78
N LEU A 232 -15.24 9.92 15.07
CA LEU A 232 -15.50 8.71 14.29
C LEU A 232 -16.66 7.96 14.94
N PRO A 233 -17.88 7.94 14.35
CA PRO A 233 -19.05 7.41 15.03
C PRO A 233 -18.84 5.93 15.26
N ARG A 234 -18.30 5.55 16.42
CA ARG A 234 -17.85 4.19 16.80
C ARG A 234 -17.75 3.28 15.58
N CYS A 235 -16.86 3.62 14.62
CA CYS A 235 -16.85 3.00 13.29
C CYS A 235 -16.20 1.62 13.30
N LEU A 236 -16.26 0.94 14.44
CA LEU A 236 -16.18 -0.50 14.44
C LEU A 236 -17.52 -1.01 13.98
N PRO A 237 -17.55 -2.01 13.09
CA PRO A 237 -18.78 -2.48 12.50
C PRO A 237 -19.74 -2.90 13.63
N ARG A 238 -20.84 -2.16 13.79
CA ARG A 238 -22.09 -2.83 14.17
C ARG A 238 -22.36 -3.83 13.05
N ARG A 239 -22.95 -4.98 13.39
CA ARG A 239 -23.26 -6.06 12.43
C ARG A 239 -23.93 -5.55 11.14
N ASP A 240 -24.57 -4.40 11.19
CA ASP A 240 -25.34 -3.81 10.10
C ASP A 240 -24.50 -2.97 9.11
N THR A 241 -23.25 -2.59 9.45
CA THR A 241 -22.32 -1.93 8.49
C THR A 241 -21.67 -2.94 7.55
N ALA A 242 -21.83 -4.25 7.82
CA ALA A 242 -21.40 -5.35 6.95
C ALA A 242 -22.23 -5.45 5.65
N LEU A 243 -23.34 -4.72 5.53
CA LEU A 243 -24.23 -4.77 4.36
C LEU A 243 -23.88 -3.79 3.23
N ILE A 244 -22.96 -2.83 3.45
CA ILE A 244 -22.64 -1.80 2.43
C ILE A 244 -21.40 -2.17 1.59
N VAL A 245 -20.62 -3.17 2.01
CA VAL A 245 -19.45 -3.66 1.27
C VAL A 245 -19.80 -4.71 0.19
N PRO A 246 -20.80 -5.61 0.35
CA PRO A 246 -21.05 -6.66 -0.65
C PRO A 246 -21.63 -6.15 -1.98
N ALA A 247 -22.61 -5.25 -1.96
CA ALA A 247 -23.37 -4.88 -3.17
C ALA A 247 -22.53 -4.15 -4.23
N ALA A 248 -21.53 -3.36 -3.82
CA ALA A 248 -20.60 -2.69 -4.74
C ALA A 248 -19.45 -3.60 -5.20
N THR A 249 -19.10 -4.62 -4.42
CA THR A 249 -17.97 -5.52 -4.72
C THR A 249 -18.36 -6.62 -5.71
N THR A 250 -19.60 -7.12 -5.66
CA THR A 250 -20.07 -8.22 -6.53
C THR A 250 -20.27 -7.81 -7.99
N ALA A 251 -20.59 -6.55 -8.28
CA ALA A 251 -20.70 -6.05 -9.66
C ALA A 251 -19.32 -5.82 -10.33
N PHE A 252 -18.29 -5.48 -9.55
CA PHE A 252 -16.96 -5.12 -10.06
C PHE A 252 -15.98 -6.31 -10.19
N GLN A 253 -16.18 -7.37 -9.41
CA GLN A 253 -15.34 -8.58 -9.47
C GLN A 253 -15.45 -9.34 -10.80
N ARG A 254 -16.53 -9.17 -11.57
CA ARG A 254 -16.75 -9.92 -12.81
C ARG A 254 -15.98 -9.40 -14.03
N HIS A 255 -15.37 -8.21 -14.00
CA HIS A 255 -14.83 -7.61 -15.24
C HIS A 255 -13.34 -7.23 -15.26
N LEU A 256 -12.62 -7.15 -14.13
CA LEU A 256 -11.25 -6.59 -14.15
C LEU A 256 -10.17 -7.30 -13.31
N GLY A 257 -10.44 -8.43 -12.65
CA GLY A 257 -9.41 -9.26 -12.01
C GLY A 257 -8.59 -8.62 -10.86
N TYR A 258 -8.84 -7.35 -10.52
CA TYR A 258 -8.25 -6.65 -9.38
C TYR A 258 -9.34 -6.15 -8.42
N VAL A 259 -9.06 -6.20 -7.11
CA VAL A 259 -9.93 -5.61 -6.08
C VAL A 259 -9.79 -4.09 -6.16
N ARG A 260 -10.68 -3.41 -6.89
CA ARG A 260 -10.86 -1.95 -6.85
C ARG A 260 -11.25 -1.59 -5.41
N LEU A 261 -10.34 -1.02 -4.62
CA LEU A 261 -10.64 -0.46 -3.30
C LEU A 261 -11.43 0.84 -3.51
N GLN A 262 -12.75 0.74 -3.72
CA GLN A 262 -13.62 1.91 -3.66
C GLN A 262 -13.70 2.36 -2.19
N VAL A 263 -12.94 3.38 -1.83
CA VAL A 263 -13.16 4.10 -0.58
C VAL A 263 -14.50 4.81 -0.73
N HIS A 264 -15.51 4.38 0.04
CA HIS A 264 -16.84 4.98 -0.01
C HIS A 264 -16.74 6.51 0.07
N ALA A 265 -17.44 7.23 -0.81
CA ALA A 265 -17.33 8.69 -0.92
C ALA A 265 -17.58 9.41 0.42
N GLY A 266 -18.40 8.81 1.30
CA GLY A 266 -18.61 9.29 2.67
C GLY A 266 -17.41 9.10 3.62
N VAL A 267 -16.63 8.03 3.46
CA VAL A 267 -15.37 7.80 4.22
C VAL A 267 -14.31 8.78 3.75
N PHE A 268 -14.15 8.94 2.43
CA PHE A 268 -13.23 9.92 1.86
C PHE A 268 -13.63 11.35 2.27
N ARG A 269 -14.89 11.76 2.08
CA ARG A 269 -15.36 13.12 2.46
C ARG A 269 -15.26 13.41 3.95
N ARG A 270 -15.48 12.42 4.82
CA ARG A 270 -15.50 12.66 6.27
C ARG A 270 -14.12 12.54 6.92
N LEU A 271 -13.29 11.58 6.48
CA LEU A 271 -12.01 11.29 7.14
C LEU A 271 -10.82 11.87 6.40
N LEU A 272 -10.84 11.83 5.07
CA LEU A 272 -9.67 12.15 4.27
C LEU A 272 -9.75 13.55 3.68
N ALA A 273 -10.92 14.07 3.32
CA ALA A 273 -11.05 15.35 2.62
C ALA A 273 -10.62 16.59 3.44
N PRO A 274 -10.96 16.74 4.74
CA PRO A 274 -10.46 17.87 5.54
C PRO A 274 -8.95 17.82 5.71
N TRP A 275 -8.40 16.61 5.88
CA TRP A 275 -6.98 16.38 6.03
C TRP A 275 -6.22 16.60 4.71
N TYR A 276 -6.77 16.13 3.60
CA TYR A 276 -6.29 16.33 2.25
C TYR A 276 -6.31 17.82 1.86
N ALA A 277 -7.36 18.57 2.22
CA ALA A 277 -7.42 20.01 1.98
C ALA A 277 -6.37 20.80 2.76
N ALA A 278 -6.06 20.40 4.00
CA ALA A 278 -5.01 21.01 4.81
C ALA A 278 -3.59 20.66 4.32
N THR A 279 -3.41 19.49 3.72
CA THR A 279 -2.09 18.96 3.31
C THR A 279 -1.73 19.20 1.85
N VAL A 280 -2.69 19.40 0.95
CA VAL A 280 -2.46 19.68 -0.49
C VAL A 280 -1.90 21.08 -0.75
N ALA A 281 -1.85 21.95 0.25
CA ALA A 281 -1.11 23.21 0.18
C ALA A 281 0.42 23.02 0.34
N ASP A 282 0.87 21.84 0.75
CA ASP A 282 2.29 21.52 0.93
C ASP A 282 2.95 21.16 -0.42
N ALA A 283 4.14 21.72 -0.65
CA ALA A 283 4.95 21.42 -1.84
C ALA A 283 5.24 19.92 -1.98
N ALA A 284 5.45 19.20 -0.87
CA ALA A 284 5.70 17.76 -0.87
C ALA A 284 4.51 16.95 -1.39
N ALA A 285 3.28 17.38 -1.07
CA ALA A 285 2.06 16.74 -1.56
C ALA A 285 1.89 16.94 -3.08
N ILE A 286 2.21 18.13 -3.58
CA ILE A 286 2.17 18.45 -5.01
C ILE A 286 3.23 17.62 -5.77
N GLU A 287 4.45 17.53 -5.25
CA GLU A 287 5.52 16.72 -5.85
C GLU A 287 5.15 15.24 -5.90
N TYR A 288 4.63 14.69 -4.80
CA TYR A 288 4.17 13.31 -4.77
C TYR A 288 3.04 13.06 -5.78
N GLN A 289 2.07 13.96 -5.88
CA GLN A 289 0.99 13.85 -6.86
C GLN A 289 1.53 13.88 -8.30
N ARG A 290 2.48 14.76 -8.61
CA ARG A 290 3.12 14.84 -9.93
C ARG A 290 3.89 13.56 -10.25
N ALA A 291 4.72 13.09 -9.33
CA ALA A 291 5.46 11.84 -9.48
C ALA A 291 4.51 10.66 -9.73
N HIS A 292 3.40 10.61 -9.00
CA HIS A 292 2.38 9.60 -9.22
C HIS A 292 1.71 9.68 -10.60
N GLN A 293 1.28 10.87 -11.01
CA GLN A 293 0.67 11.08 -12.34
C GLN A 293 1.64 10.69 -13.45
N MET A 294 2.93 11.00 -13.29
CA MET A 294 3.99 10.59 -14.22
C MET A 294 4.10 9.06 -14.30
N LEU A 295 4.16 8.37 -13.15
CA LEU A 295 4.21 6.90 -13.11
C LEU A 295 2.98 6.26 -13.77
N LEU A 296 1.78 6.82 -13.56
CA LEU A 296 0.57 6.34 -14.22
C LEU A 296 0.60 6.56 -15.72
N ALA A 297 0.95 7.77 -16.17
CA ALA A 297 0.96 8.13 -17.58
C ALA A 297 1.96 7.27 -18.36
N LEU A 298 3.18 7.13 -17.83
CA LEU A 298 4.21 6.27 -18.41
C LEU A 298 3.81 4.79 -18.37
N GLY A 299 3.17 4.35 -17.28
CA GLY A 299 2.68 2.98 -17.16
C GLY A 299 1.60 2.66 -18.20
N GLN A 300 0.66 3.59 -18.42
CA GLN A 300 -0.37 3.48 -19.45
C GLN A 300 0.24 3.47 -20.86
N GLN A 301 1.18 4.36 -21.13
CA GLN A 301 1.89 4.44 -22.41
C GLN A 301 2.62 3.13 -22.73
N GLU A 302 3.27 2.53 -21.73
CA GLU A 302 4.01 1.28 -21.90
C GLU A 302 3.15 0.02 -21.69
N GLN A 303 1.83 0.16 -21.51
CA GLN A 303 0.90 -0.94 -21.25
C GLN A 303 1.28 -1.80 -20.04
N ILE A 304 1.95 -1.19 -19.07
CA ILE A 304 2.29 -1.79 -17.80
C ILE A 304 1.04 -1.69 -16.92
N PRO A 305 0.55 -2.80 -16.34
CA PRO A 305 -0.57 -2.74 -15.41
C PRO A 305 -0.25 -1.81 -14.24
N PRO A 306 -1.25 -1.16 -13.61
CA PRO A 306 -1.01 -0.35 -12.43
C PRO A 306 -0.40 -1.20 -11.32
N GLN A 307 0.91 -1.05 -11.11
CA GLN A 307 1.67 -1.75 -10.07
C GLN A 307 1.79 -0.94 -8.77
N PHE A 308 1.52 0.37 -8.85
CA PHE A 308 1.52 1.26 -7.72
C PHE A 308 0.10 1.47 -7.21
N VAL A 309 -0.16 1.11 -5.96
CA VAL A 309 -1.34 1.60 -5.23
C VAL A 309 -0.95 2.95 -4.64
N THR A 310 -1.63 4.02 -5.06
CA THR A 310 -1.39 5.37 -4.52
C THR A 310 -2.74 6.04 -4.18
N PRO A 311 -2.75 7.02 -3.26
CA PRO A 311 -3.95 7.83 -2.89
C PRO A 311 -4.51 8.64 -4.05
N PHE A 312 -3.75 8.82 -5.13
CA PHE A 312 -4.15 9.64 -6.27
C PHE A 312 -4.50 8.77 -7.50
N GLY A 313 -4.29 7.46 -7.42
CA GLY A 313 -4.45 6.50 -8.51
C GLY A 313 -5.83 5.86 -8.55
N TYR A 314 -6.88 6.66 -8.67
CA TYR A 314 -8.13 6.14 -9.20
C TYR A 314 -7.93 5.96 -10.72
N PRO A 315 -8.13 4.76 -11.30
CA PRO A 315 -8.05 4.60 -12.74
C PRO A 315 -9.17 5.42 -13.38
N CYS A 316 -8.79 6.49 -14.09
CA CYS A 316 -9.63 7.18 -15.06
C CYS A 316 -9.97 6.19 -16.18
N GLY A 317 -11.08 5.46 -16.02
CA GLY A 317 -11.56 4.45 -16.96
C GLY A 317 -13.02 4.69 -17.33
N GLN A 318 -13.22 5.50 -18.39
CA GLN A 318 -14.31 5.45 -19.37
C GLN A 318 -15.75 5.10 -18.93
N THR A 319 -16.26 5.65 -17.83
CA THR A 319 -17.72 5.74 -17.64
C THR A 319 -18.13 7.14 -17.23
N GLY A 320 -19.04 7.76 -18.00
CA GLY A 320 -19.43 9.17 -17.91
C GLY A 320 -20.11 9.61 -16.59
N LEU A 321 -20.31 8.70 -15.63
CA LEU A 321 -20.72 9.04 -14.26
C LEU A 321 -19.53 9.37 -13.34
N GLU A 322 -18.33 8.82 -13.61
CA GLU A 322 -17.13 9.03 -12.79
C GLU A 322 -16.57 10.46 -12.94
N SER A 323 -16.82 11.10 -14.08
CA SER A 323 -16.47 12.51 -14.35
C SER A 323 -17.37 13.51 -13.61
N ALA A 324 -18.65 13.20 -13.36
CA ALA A 324 -19.55 14.10 -12.64
C ALA A 324 -19.20 14.21 -11.14
N LEU A 325 -18.78 13.11 -10.51
CA LEU A 325 -18.35 13.11 -9.12
C LEU A 325 -16.95 13.76 -8.96
N GLN A 326 -16.07 13.57 -9.95
CA GLN A 326 -14.78 14.29 -10.01
C GLN A 326 -14.96 15.79 -10.24
N ILE A 327 -15.86 16.21 -11.15
CA ILE A 327 -16.19 17.62 -11.38
C ILE A 327 -16.89 18.23 -10.16
N ALA A 328 -17.78 17.51 -9.47
CA ALA A 328 -18.40 17.99 -8.24
C ALA A 328 -17.37 18.11 -7.08
N THR A 329 -16.41 17.20 -7.01
CA THR A 329 -15.31 17.25 -6.03
C THR A 329 -14.34 18.37 -6.38
N TRP A 330 -14.01 18.59 -7.65
CA TRP A 330 -13.21 19.72 -8.13
C TRP A 330 -13.91 21.07 -7.96
N LYS A 331 -15.23 21.15 -8.19
CA LYS A 331 -16.03 22.36 -7.95
C LYS A 331 -16.14 22.66 -6.45
N ALA A 332 -16.21 21.64 -5.58
CA ALA A 332 -16.16 21.83 -4.13
C ALA A 332 -14.76 22.31 -3.66
N ILE A 333 -13.68 21.82 -4.28
CA ILE A 333 -12.29 22.26 -4.02
C ILE A 333 -12.06 23.71 -4.51
N LEU A 334 -12.58 24.07 -5.69
CA LEU A 334 -12.51 25.44 -6.24
C LEU A 334 -13.40 26.43 -5.48
N ALA A 335 -14.59 26.01 -5.03
CA ALA A 335 -15.44 26.81 -4.14
C ALA A 335 -14.78 27.02 -2.76
N GLY A 336 -14.03 26.03 -2.26
CA GLY A 336 -13.18 26.17 -1.07
C GLY A 336 -12.05 27.21 -1.24
N LYS A 337 -11.43 27.29 -2.43
CA LYS A 337 -10.44 28.34 -2.74
C LYS A 337 -11.03 29.76 -2.74
N GLN A 338 -12.30 29.94 -3.17
CA GLN A 338 -12.97 31.24 -3.08
C GLN A 338 -13.27 31.64 -1.63
N LEU A 339 -13.66 30.69 -0.77
CA LEU A 339 -13.88 30.94 0.66
C LEU A 339 -12.59 31.36 1.39
N VAL A 340 -11.46 30.71 1.08
CA VAL A 340 -10.15 31.06 1.66
C VAL A 340 -9.64 32.41 1.12
N SER A 341 -9.86 32.72 -0.16
CA SER A 341 -9.52 34.04 -0.73
C SER A 341 -10.38 35.18 -0.18
N ILE A 342 -11.61 34.91 0.27
CA ILE A 342 -12.50 35.89 0.90
C ILE A 342 -12.13 36.08 2.38
N MET A 343 -11.67 35.03 3.07
CA MET A 343 -11.22 35.10 4.46
C MET A 343 -9.84 35.74 4.62
N LEU A 344 -8.95 35.67 3.63
CA LEU A 344 -7.64 36.32 3.63
C LEU A 344 -7.66 37.78 3.15
N ARG A 345 -8.83 38.32 2.78
CA ARG A 345 -9.03 39.73 2.37
C ARG A 345 -9.87 40.54 3.37
N ARG A 346 -10.19 39.97 4.53
CA ARG A 346 -10.80 40.66 5.67
C ARG A 346 -9.82 40.66 6.83
#